data_AF-A0A210RZ52-F1
#
_entry.id   AF-A0A210RZ52-F1
#
_cell.length_a   1.000
_cell.length_b   1.000
_cell.length_c   1.000
_cell.angle_alpha   90.00
_cell.angle_beta   90.00
_cell.angle_gamma   90.00
#
_symmetry.space_group_name_H-M   'P 1'
#
loop_
_entity.id
_entity.type
_entity.pdbx_description
1 polymer ?
#
loop_
_entity_poly.entity_id
_entity_poly.type
_entity_poly.pdbx_seq_one_letter_code
_entity_poly.pdbx_strand_id
1 'polypeptide(L)'
;MEEYRLQIDKTAKPLLIIDYTFGGDRSLEQMKSTHLPTPLQNAKVKTEFDLAYAWSEFARKYLESTKEIAGTPLCWSGHYDQLGRVMLEMMRLSRDKQTMVDKDGVHEMIPNLEEIPFVSKPSTLEDKMFCRIWLSLIRHPAFIEMELDEDELTAFNYWQGLFTVALGKTNSELLNQVA
;
A
#
# COMPACT_ATOMS: atom_id res chain seq x y z
N MET A 1 -27.05 4.66 -21.28
CA MET A 1 -26.32 4.73 -20.00
C MET A 1 -25.12 5.59 -20.27
N GLU A 2 -25.05 6.78 -19.65
CA GLU A 2 -23.84 7.60 -19.67
C GLU A 2 -22.80 6.91 -18.77
N GLU A 3 -21.65 6.57 -19.34
CA GLU A 3 -20.47 6.15 -18.58
C GLU A 3 -19.99 7.36 -17.76
N TYR A 4 -20.29 7.36 -16.46
CA TYR A 4 -19.76 8.36 -15.55
C TYR A 4 -18.27 8.10 -15.35
N ARG A 5 -17.43 8.89 -16.02
CA ARG A 5 -15.98 8.83 -15.95
C ARG A 5 -15.49 9.86 -14.94
N LEU A 6 -15.19 9.43 -13.72
CA LEU A 6 -14.64 10.32 -12.68
C LEU A 6 -13.10 10.32 -12.78
N GLN A 7 -12.53 11.48 -13.13
CA GLN A 7 -11.08 11.69 -13.17
C GLN A 7 -10.55 11.92 -11.75
N ILE A 8 -9.47 11.21 -11.39
CA ILE A 8 -8.72 11.47 -10.15
C ILE A 8 -8.21 12.92 -10.18
N ASP A 9 -8.48 13.68 -9.12
CA ASP A 9 -8.18 15.11 -9.06
C ASP A 9 -6.67 15.38 -9.27
N LYS A 10 -6.34 15.99 -10.40
CA LYS A 10 -4.96 16.32 -10.83
C LYS A 10 -4.30 17.38 -9.93
N THR A 11 -5.06 18.02 -9.04
CA THR A 11 -4.60 19.14 -8.18
C THR A 11 -4.03 18.71 -6.83
N ALA A 12 -4.20 17.44 -6.42
CA ALA A 12 -3.56 16.91 -5.22
C ALA A 12 -2.03 16.97 -5.36
N LYS A 13 -1.35 17.59 -4.38
CA LYS A 13 0.12 17.60 -4.35
C LYS A 13 0.61 16.14 -4.37
N PRO A 14 1.60 15.79 -5.21
CA PRO A 14 2.18 14.46 -5.17
C PRO A 14 2.65 14.17 -3.75
N LEU A 15 2.24 13.02 -3.21
CA LEU A 15 2.73 12.57 -1.93
C LEU A 15 4.25 12.39 -2.04
N LEU A 16 4.98 12.78 -1.00
CA LEU A 16 6.42 12.58 -0.97
C LEU A 16 6.70 11.07 -1.12
N ILE A 17 7.55 10.70 -2.06
CA ILE A 17 8.01 9.33 -2.25
C ILE A 17 9.50 9.32 -1.93
N ILE A 18 9.87 8.59 -0.88
CA ILE A 18 11.26 8.43 -0.47
C ILE A 18 11.87 7.26 -1.24
N ASP A 19 13.11 7.42 -1.68
CA ASP A 19 13.92 6.34 -2.25
C ASP A 19 14.08 5.22 -1.19
N TYR A 20 13.55 4.03 -1.49
CA TYR A 20 13.46 2.93 -0.54
C TYR A 20 13.73 1.57 -1.18
N THR A 21 14.53 0.75 -0.50
CA THR A 21 14.59 -0.69 -0.73
C THR A 21 14.62 -1.38 0.63
N PHE A 22 14.17 -2.64 0.70
CA PHE A 22 14.23 -3.38 1.97
C PHE A 22 15.65 -3.44 2.55
N GLY A 23 16.67 -3.58 1.68
CA GLY A 23 18.07 -3.65 2.10
C GLY A 23 18.62 -2.36 2.73
N GLY A 24 18.00 -1.21 2.44
CA GLY A 24 18.34 0.08 3.02
C GLY A 24 17.59 0.40 4.32
N ASP A 25 16.59 -0.39 4.69
CA ASP A 25 15.76 -0.15 5.88
C ASP A 25 16.52 -0.55 7.15
N ARG A 26 16.80 0.42 8.04
CA ARG A 26 17.48 0.14 9.32
C ARG A 26 16.65 -0.73 10.25
N SER A 27 15.34 -0.83 10.02
CA SER A 27 14.43 -1.71 10.78
C SER A 27 14.32 -3.14 10.20
N LEU A 28 15.05 -3.46 9.13
CA LEU A 28 14.91 -4.74 8.42
C LEU A 28 15.01 -5.97 9.33
N GLU A 29 16.04 -6.04 10.17
CA GLU A 29 16.24 -7.20 11.06
C GLU A 29 15.16 -7.29 12.15
N GLN A 30 14.61 -6.15 12.58
CA GLN A 30 13.44 -6.14 13.46
C GLN A 30 12.19 -6.65 12.74
N MET A 31 11.95 -6.24 11.49
CA MET A 31 10.81 -6.73 10.69
C MET A 31 10.89 -8.24 10.44
N LYS A 32 12.09 -8.78 10.20
CA LYS A 32 12.32 -10.23 10.04
C LYS A 32 12.10 -11.03 11.32
N SER A 33 12.25 -10.41 12.49
CA SER A 33 12.08 -11.08 13.79
C SER A 33 10.69 -10.85 14.41
N THR A 34 9.92 -9.89 13.91
CA THR A 34 8.58 -9.56 14.42
C THR A 34 7.53 -10.43 13.75
N HIS A 35 6.89 -11.31 14.54
CA HIS A 35 5.81 -12.16 14.06
C HIS A 35 4.51 -11.37 13.85
N LEU A 36 3.75 -11.76 12.82
CA LEU A 36 2.41 -11.24 12.58
C LEU A 36 1.41 -11.81 13.62
N PRO A 37 0.28 -11.14 13.84
CA PRO A 37 -0.88 -11.74 14.49
C PRO A 37 -1.26 -13.09 13.85
N THR A 38 -1.63 -14.09 14.65
CA THR A 38 -1.96 -15.44 14.18
C THR A 38 -2.98 -15.48 13.02
N PRO A 39 -4.06 -14.67 13.01
CA PRO A 39 -5.01 -14.66 11.89
C PRO A 39 -4.39 -14.27 10.53
N LEU A 40 -3.33 -13.48 10.56
CA LEU A 40 -2.61 -13.03 9.37
C LEU A 40 -1.51 -14.00 8.93
N GLN A 41 -1.14 -14.98 9.77
CA GLN A 41 -0.09 -15.93 9.41
C GLN A 41 -0.57 -17.00 8.43
N ASN A 42 0.34 -17.46 7.58
CA ASN A 42 0.14 -18.62 6.71
C ASN A 42 1.46 -19.36 6.48
N ALA A 43 1.43 -20.39 5.62
CA ALA A 43 2.61 -21.23 5.37
C ALA A 43 3.85 -20.44 4.89
N LYS A 44 3.65 -19.32 4.18
CA LYS A 44 4.70 -18.49 3.58
C LYS A 44 4.89 -17.14 4.26
N VAL A 45 3.87 -16.64 4.96
CA VAL A 45 3.88 -15.31 5.60
C VAL A 45 3.74 -15.48 7.11
N LYS A 46 4.82 -15.22 7.85
CA LYS A 46 4.87 -15.38 9.31
C LYS A 46 5.31 -14.11 10.05
N THR A 47 6.12 -13.30 9.39
CA THR A 47 6.74 -12.10 9.95
C THR A 47 6.27 -10.85 9.23
N GLU A 48 6.50 -9.69 9.85
CA GLU A 48 6.24 -8.39 9.22
C GLU A 48 6.99 -8.25 7.89
N PHE A 49 8.23 -8.73 7.82
CA PHE A 49 8.99 -8.76 6.58
C PHE A 49 8.34 -9.66 5.51
N ASP A 50 7.86 -10.86 5.88
CA ASP A 50 7.23 -11.75 4.89
C ASP A 50 5.97 -11.12 4.27
N LEU A 51 5.18 -10.38 5.06
CA LEU A 51 4.01 -9.67 4.56
C LEU A 51 4.42 -8.56 3.59
N ALA A 52 5.36 -7.71 4.00
CA ALA A 52 5.84 -6.63 3.15
C ALA A 52 6.43 -7.17 1.84
N TYR A 53 7.24 -8.24 1.93
CA TYR A 53 7.85 -8.88 0.79
C TYR A 53 6.81 -9.54 -0.13
N ALA A 54 5.78 -10.19 0.41
CA ALA A 54 4.70 -10.78 -0.39
C ALA A 54 3.98 -9.74 -1.26
N TRP A 55 3.73 -8.54 -0.72
CA TRP A 55 3.15 -7.42 -1.47
C TRP A 55 4.11 -6.83 -2.51
N SER A 56 5.40 -6.69 -2.18
CA SER A 56 6.41 -6.25 -3.17
C SER A 56 6.50 -7.23 -4.35
N GLU A 57 6.53 -8.53 -4.07
CA GLU A 57 6.54 -9.57 -5.10
C GLU A 57 5.27 -9.57 -5.96
N PHE A 58 4.10 -9.42 -5.32
CA PHE A 58 2.84 -9.35 -6.04
C PHE A 58 2.78 -8.14 -6.96
N ALA A 59 3.16 -6.96 -6.44
CA ALA A 59 3.22 -5.72 -7.21
C ALA A 59 4.17 -5.87 -8.39
N ARG A 60 5.37 -6.40 -8.16
CA ARG A 60 6.36 -6.63 -9.22
C ARG A 60 5.80 -7.53 -10.32
N LYS A 61 5.23 -8.69 -9.96
CA LYS A 61 4.63 -9.61 -10.95
C LYS A 61 3.47 -8.98 -11.71
N TYR A 62 2.59 -8.26 -11.03
CA TYR A 62 1.47 -7.58 -11.66
C TYR A 62 1.95 -6.51 -12.64
N LEU A 63 2.92 -5.70 -12.22
CA LEU A 63 3.38 -4.53 -12.96
C LEU A 63 4.31 -4.88 -14.11
N GLU A 64 5.21 -5.84 -13.92
CA GLU A 64 6.06 -6.38 -15.00
C GLU A 64 5.24 -7.14 -16.04
N SER A 65 4.13 -7.78 -15.65
CA SER A 65 3.24 -8.45 -16.61
C SER A 65 2.44 -7.48 -17.49
N THR A 66 2.38 -6.21 -17.12
CA THR A 66 1.61 -5.18 -17.83
C THR A 66 2.55 -4.28 -18.63
N LYS A 67 2.63 -4.52 -19.95
CA LYS A 67 3.61 -3.89 -20.86
C LYS A 67 3.64 -2.35 -20.80
N GLU A 68 2.50 -1.71 -20.63
CA GLU A 68 2.39 -0.24 -20.54
C GLU A 68 3.03 0.32 -19.26
N ILE A 69 2.99 -0.45 -18.17
CA ILE A 69 3.53 -0.06 -16.88
C ILE A 69 5.04 -0.33 -16.83
N ALA A 70 5.44 -1.54 -17.23
CA ALA A 70 6.84 -1.95 -17.29
C ALA A 70 7.69 -1.10 -18.25
N GLY A 71 7.08 -0.56 -19.31
CA GLY A 71 7.75 0.30 -20.29
C GLY A 71 7.90 1.76 -19.87
N THR A 72 7.35 2.17 -18.73
CA THR A 72 7.36 3.57 -18.29
C THR A 72 8.54 3.85 -17.34
N PRO A 73 9.41 4.85 -17.62
CA PRO A 73 10.63 5.13 -16.83
C PRO A 73 10.42 5.49 -15.35
N LEU A 74 9.18 5.73 -14.94
CA LEU A 74 8.82 6.09 -13.55
C LEU A 74 8.76 4.88 -12.61
N CYS A 75 8.67 3.64 -13.10
CA CYS A 75 8.70 2.46 -12.23
C CYS A 75 10.13 1.95 -12.05
N TRP A 76 10.67 2.03 -10.82
CA TRP A 76 11.92 1.38 -10.44
C TRP A 76 11.66 0.38 -9.30
N SER A 77 12.61 -0.52 -9.06
CA SER A 77 12.44 -1.66 -8.14
C SER A 77 11.95 -1.28 -6.74
N GLY A 78 12.38 -0.14 -6.21
CA GLY A 78 12.00 0.28 -4.87
C GLY A 78 10.57 0.80 -4.74
N HIS A 79 9.88 1.14 -5.83
CA HIS A 79 8.43 1.40 -5.74
C HIS A 79 7.65 0.15 -5.34
N TYR A 80 8.13 -1.04 -5.69
CA TYR A 80 7.51 -2.30 -5.26
C TYR A 80 7.78 -2.57 -3.77
N ASP A 81 9.02 -2.37 -3.34
CA ASP A 81 9.41 -2.54 -1.94
C ASP A 81 8.69 -1.53 -1.03
N GLN A 82 8.54 -0.30 -1.49
CA GLN A 82 7.82 0.74 -0.77
C GLN A 82 6.32 0.44 -0.67
N LEU A 83 5.70 -0.12 -1.71
CA LEU A 83 4.33 -0.63 -1.57
C LEU A 83 4.26 -1.71 -0.49
N GLY A 84 5.19 -2.67 -0.51
CA GLY A 84 5.28 -3.68 0.56
C GLY A 84 5.37 -3.06 1.95
N ARG A 85 6.18 -2.01 2.10
CA ARG A 85 6.34 -1.26 3.35
C ARG A 85 5.09 -0.49 3.76
N VAL A 86 4.35 0.09 2.81
CA VAL A 86 3.06 0.75 3.04
C VAL A 86 2.00 -0.24 3.47
N MET A 87 1.93 -1.42 2.85
CA MET A 87 1.00 -2.49 3.25
C MET A 87 1.29 -3.00 4.65
N LEU A 88 2.56 -3.08 5.04
CA LEU A 88 2.94 -3.36 6.42
C LEU A 88 2.45 -2.26 7.37
N GLU A 89 2.61 -0.97 7.02
CA GLU A 89 2.09 0.10 7.87
C GLU A 89 0.58 0.11 7.97
N MET A 90 -0.16 -0.24 6.91
CA MET A 90 -1.61 -0.41 7.00
C MET A 90 -1.98 -1.47 8.03
N MET A 91 -1.30 -2.63 8.00
CA MET A 91 -1.49 -3.69 8.99
C MET A 91 -1.19 -3.19 10.41
N ARG A 92 -0.06 -2.49 10.61
CA ARG A 92 0.31 -1.90 11.90
C ARG A 92 -0.71 -0.88 12.38
N LEU A 93 -1.24 -0.02 11.50
CA LEU A 93 -2.30 0.94 11.84
C LEU A 93 -3.57 0.24 12.33
N SER A 94 -3.94 -0.88 11.73
CA SER A 94 -5.06 -1.72 12.22
C SER A 94 -4.79 -2.30 13.60
N ARG A 95 -3.60 -2.88 13.81
CA ARG A 95 -3.21 -3.42 15.12
C ARG A 95 -3.21 -2.33 16.19
N ASP A 96 -2.67 -1.17 15.85
CA ASP A 96 -2.48 -0.04 16.74
C ASP A 96 -3.73 0.87 16.77
N LYS A 97 -4.86 0.46 16.18
CA LYS A 97 -6.10 1.25 16.04
C LYS A 97 -6.56 1.87 17.36
N GLN A 98 -6.48 1.11 18.45
CA GLN A 98 -6.87 1.58 19.79
C GLN A 98 -6.00 2.75 20.30
N THR A 99 -4.76 2.85 19.83
CA THR A 99 -3.84 3.96 20.15
C THR A 99 -4.05 5.20 19.27
N MET A 100 -4.88 5.09 18.24
CA MET A 100 -5.19 6.18 17.31
C MET A 100 -6.52 6.88 17.64
N VAL A 101 -7.21 6.47 18.71
CA VAL A 101 -8.53 7.00 19.12
C VAL A 101 -8.51 8.52 19.35
N ASP A 102 -7.37 9.07 19.80
CA ASP A 102 -7.19 10.50 20.03
C ASP A 102 -6.88 11.31 18.75
N LYS A 103 -6.85 10.68 17.57
CA LYS A 103 -6.60 11.35 16.28
C LYS A 103 -7.89 11.50 15.48
N ASP A 104 -8.29 12.75 15.25
CA ASP A 104 -9.46 13.25 14.51
C ASP A 104 -9.99 12.29 13.41
N GLY A 105 -11.02 11.49 13.73
CA GLY A 105 -11.77 10.66 12.79
C GLY A 105 -11.00 9.50 12.10
N VAL A 106 -9.67 9.50 12.14
CA VAL A 106 -8.82 8.49 11.49
C VAL A 106 -9.07 7.10 12.11
N HIS A 107 -9.29 7.04 13.42
CA HIS A 107 -9.54 5.78 14.11
C HIS A 107 -10.81 5.08 13.61
N GLU A 108 -11.85 5.81 13.20
CA GLU A 108 -13.12 5.24 12.72
C GLU A 108 -12.95 4.62 11.33
N MET A 109 -12.04 5.18 10.53
CA MET A 109 -11.76 4.73 9.18
C MET A 109 -10.84 3.50 9.10
N ILE A 110 -10.04 3.21 10.13
CA ILE A 110 -9.10 2.08 10.09
C ILE A 110 -9.87 0.76 10.27
N PRO A 111 -9.88 -0.14 9.26
CA PRO A 111 -10.53 -1.44 9.40
C PRO A 111 -9.72 -2.34 10.33
N ASN A 112 -10.38 -3.34 10.94
CA ASN A 112 -9.66 -4.41 11.63
C ASN A 112 -9.12 -5.41 10.60
N LEU A 113 -7.90 -5.16 10.11
CA LEU A 113 -7.22 -6.02 9.14
C LEU A 113 -6.89 -7.41 9.71
N GLU A 114 -6.90 -7.63 11.03
CA GLU A 114 -6.78 -8.99 11.59
C GLU A 114 -7.99 -9.89 11.25
N GLU A 115 -9.15 -9.28 10.97
CA GLU A 115 -10.35 -9.96 10.49
C GLU A 115 -10.36 -10.12 8.95
N ILE A 116 -9.33 -9.60 8.27
CA ILE A 116 -9.21 -9.54 6.81
C ILE A 116 -7.93 -10.30 6.39
N PRO A 117 -7.95 -11.64 6.44
CA PRO A 117 -6.74 -12.45 6.26
C PRO A 117 -6.20 -12.45 4.82
N PHE A 118 -6.94 -11.93 3.83
CA PHE A 118 -6.44 -11.83 2.46
C PHE A 118 -5.26 -10.87 2.34
N VAL A 119 -5.12 -9.92 3.29
CA VAL A 119 -4.01 -8.96 3.31
C VAL A 119 -2.65 -9.65 3.38
N SER A 120 -2.55 -10.86 3.95
CA SER A 120 -1.29 -11.62 3.96
C SER A 120 -1.13 -12.57 2.76
N LYS A 121 -2.05 -12.55 1.81
CA LYS A 121 -2.10 -13.46 0.64
C LYS A 121 -2.53 -12.72 -0.65
N PRO A 122 -1.81 -11.67 -1.07
CA PRO A 122 -2.15 -10.98 -2.31
C PRO A 122 -2.10 -11.96 -3.49
N SER A 123 -3.24 -12.17 -4.15
CA SER A 123 -3.40 -13.19 -5.18
C SER A 123 -4.58 -12.95 -6.14
N THR A 124 -5.53 -12.09 -5.79
CA THR A 124 -6.83 -11.95 -6.46
C THR A 124 -6.91 -10.71 -7.35
N LEU A 125 -8.05 -10.55 -8.04
CA LEU A 125 -8.35 -9.34 -8.80
C LEU A 125 -8.53 -8.13 -7.89
N GLU A 126 -9.15 -8.32 -6.72
CA GLU A 126 -9.36 -7.28 -5.71
C GLU A 126 -8.02 -6.74 -5.19
N ASP A 127 -7.00 -7.59 -5.08
CA ASP A 127 -5.65 -7.16 -4.67
C ASP A 127 -4.98 -6.22 -5.68
N LYS A 128 -5.39 -6.27 -6.96
CA LYS A 128 -4.92 -5.32 -7.97
C LYS A 128 -5.40 -3.90 -7.70
N MET A 129 -6.50 -3.70 -6.98
CA MET A 129 -6.97 -2.38 -6.55
C MET A 129 -5.92 -1.69 -5.67
N PHE A 130 -5.25 -2.42 -4.77
CA PHE A 130 -4.17 -1.85 -3.95
C PHE A 130 -2.96 -1.42 -4.78
N CYS A 131 -2.58 -2.22 -5.78
CA CYS A 131 -1.55 -1.82 -6.75
C CYS A 131 -1.98 -0.58 -7.55
N ARG A 132 -3.25 -0.50 -7.98
CA ARG A 132 -3.80 0.66 -8.70
C ARG A 132 -3.79 1.93 -7.85
N ILE A 133 -4.22 1.83 -6.58
CA ILE A 133 -4.16 2.92 -5.60
C ILE A 133 -2.71 3.38 -5.45
N TRP A 134 -1.78 2.47 -5.22
CA TRP A 134 -0.36 2.79 -5.10
C TRP A 134 0.18 3.55 -6.33
N LEU A 135 -0.09 3.03 -7.53
CA LEU A 135 0.35 3.63 -8.78
C LEU A 135 -0.27 5.01 -9.01
N SER A 136 -1.53 5.19 -8.62
CA SER A 136 -2.18 6.50 -8.63
C SER A 136 -1.49 7.49 -7.68
N LEU A 137 -1.16 7.07 -6.45
CA LEU A 137 -0.51 7.91 -5.45
C LEU A 137 0.91 8.36 -5.85
N ILE A 138 1.68 7.48 -6.50
CA ILE A 138 2.99 7.83 -7.07
C ILE A 138 2.89 8.53 -8.43
N ARG A 139 1.66 8.80 -8.90
CA ARG A 139 1.35 9.45 -10.18
C ARG A 139 1.94 8.74 -11.39
N HIS A 140 1.85 7.41 -11.40
CA HIS A 140 2.24 6.63 -12.56
C HIS A 140 1.38 7.01 -13.77
N PRO A 141 1.96 7.35 -14.94
CA PRO A 141 1.22 7.85 -16.10
C PRO A 141 0.03 6.98 -16.53
N ALA A 142 0.19 5.65 -16.47
CA ALA A 142 -0.88 4.71 -16.81
C ALA A 142 -2.09 4.70 -15.85
N PHE A 143 -1.99 5.35 -14.68
CA PHE A 143 -3.02 5.35 -13.63
C PHE A 143 -3.48 6.75 -13.20
N ILE A 144 -3.02 7.80 -13.89
CA ILE A 144 -3.49 9.17 -13.67
C ILE A 144 -4.94 9.33 -14.14
N GLU A 145 -5.36 8.57 -15.17
CA GLU A 145 -6.69 8.65 -15.78
C GLU A 145 -7.42 7.29 -15.69
N MET A 146 -7.31 6.61 -14.55
CA MET A 146 -7.98 5.33 -14.35
C MET A 146 -9.50 5.52 -14.29
N GLU A 147 -10.23 4.79 -15.13
CA GLU A 147 -11.69 4.72 -15.08
C GLU A 147 -12.11 3.69 -14.03
N LEU A 148 -13.01 4.10 -13.13
CA LEU A 148 -13.62 3.26 -12.09
C LEU A 148 -15.13 3.36 -12.24
N ASP A 149 -15.84 2.25 -12.03
CA ASP A 149 -17.29 2.29 -11.88
C ASP A 149 -17.68 2.87 -10.49
N GLU A 150 -18.97 3.17 -10.31
CA GLU A 150 -19.47 3.85 -9.12
C GLU A 150 -19.28 3.03 -7.83
N ASP A 151 -19.40 1.70 -7.93
CA ASP A 151 -19.24 0.77 -6.82
C ASP A 151 -17.74 0.62 -6.43
N GLU A 152 -16.85 0.52 -7.43
CA GLU A 152 -15.41 0.50 -7.26
C GLU A 152 -14.88 1.83 -6.69
N LEU A 153 -15.48 2.96 -7.06
CA LEU A 153 -15.04 4.29 -6.63
C LEU A 153 -15.11 4.48 -5.12
N THR A 154 -16.21 4.04 -4.49
CA THR A 154 -16.38 4.19 -3.04
C THR A 154 -15.31 3.39 -2.29
N ALA A 155 -15.08 2.14 -2.70
CA ALA A 155 -14.02 1.31 -2.13
C ALA A 155 -12.63 1.91 -2.40
N PHE A 156 -12.39 2.39 -3.62
CA PHE A 156 -11.12 2.99 -4.02
C PHE A 156 -10.79 4.22 -3.17
N ASN A 157 -11.73 5.15 -3.00
CA ASN A 157 -11.54 6.36 -2.20
C ASN A 157 -11.26 6.03 -0.73
N TYR A 158 -12.00 5.07 -0.18
CA TYR A 158 -11.77 4.60 1.19
C TYR A 158 -10.34 4.05 1.38
N TRP A 159 -9.93 3.12 0.51
CA TRP A 159 -8.60 2.51 0.59
C TRP A 159 -7.48 3.50 0.25
N GLN A 160 -7.70 4.42 -0.68
CA GLN A 160 -6.74 5.48 -1.02
C GLN A 160 -6.49 6.42 0.17
N GLY A 161 -7.53 6.75 0.94
CA GLY A 161 -7.39 7.51 2.19
C GLY A 161 -6.49 6.80 3.20
N LEU A 162 -6.70 5.50 3.41
CA LEU A 162 -5.88 4.69 4.31
C LEU A 162 -4.43 4.55 3.83
N PHE A 163 -4.22 4.35 2.53
CA PHE A 163 -2.89 4.33 1.92
C PHE A 163 -2.15 5.64 2.16
N THR A 164 -2.85 6.78 2.06
CA THR A 164 -2.25 8.11 2.28
C THR A 164 -1.76 8.26 3.72
N VAL A 165 -2.54 7.79 4.71
CA VAL A 165 -2.14 7.78 6.12
C VAL A 165 -0.94 6.85 6.35
N ALA A 166 -1.00 5.63 5.81
CA ALA A 166 0.07 4.64 5.94
C ALA A 166 1.38 5.09 5.26
N LEU A 167 1.30 5.75 4.11
CA LEU A 167 2.44 6.34 3.41
C LEU A 167 3.03 7.51 4.21
N GLY A 168 2.20 8.39 4.78
CA GLY A 168 2.66 9.47 5.64
C GLY A 168 3.47 8.96 6.84
N LYS A 169 3.00 7.87 7.47
CA LYS A 169 3.72 7.22 8.57
C LYS A 169 5.01 6.54 8.10
N THR A 170 4.95 5.75 7.02
CA THR A 170 6.13 5.14 6.39
C THR A 170 7.20 6.20 6.12
N ASN A 171 6.83 7.30 5.49
CA ASN A 171 7.77 8.37 5.17
C ASN A 171 8.38 9.02 6.41
N SER A 172 7.58 9.26 7.44
CA SER A 172 8.06 9.82 8.70
C SER A 172 9.09 8.89 9.36
N GLU A 173 8.83 7.58 9.36
CA GLU A 173 9.76 6.58 9.89
C GLU A 173 11.05 6.52 9.07
N LEU A 174 10.96 6.50 7.74
CA LEU A 174 12.13 6.45 6.86
C LEU A 174 12.98 7.72 6.95
N LEU A 175 12.38 8.92 7.02
CA LEU A 175 13.13 10.18 7.18
C LEU A 175 13.90 10.20 8.51
N ASN A 176 13.29 9.69 9.59
CA ASN A 176 13.96 9.58 10.89
C ASN A 176 15.14 8.61 10.89
N GLN A 177 15.22 7.70 9.92
CA GLN A 177 16.40 6.83 9.75
C GLN A 177 17.55 7.56 9.03
N VAL A 178 17.28 8.61 8.28
CA VAL A 178 18.29 9.35 7.49
C VAL A 178 18.82 10.57 8.25
N ALA A 179 18.03 11.12 9.19
CA ALA A 179 18.44 12.17 10.14
C ALA A 179 19.47 11.68 11.16
#